data_AF-A0A4P8QKR7-F1
#
_entry.id   AF-A0A4P8QKR7-F1
#
_cell.length_a   1.000
_cell.length_b   1.000
_cell.length_c   1.000
_cell.angle_alpha   90.00
_cell.angle_beta   90.00
_cell.angle_gamma   90.00
#
_symmetry.space_group_name_H-M   'P 1'
#
loop_
_entity.id
_entity.type
_entity.pdbx_description
1 polymer ?
#
loop_
_entity_poly.entity_id
_entity_poly.type
_entity_poly.pdbx_seq_one_letter_code
_entity_poly.pdbx_strand_id
1 'polypeptide(L)' 'MDVSQIASLATSLSDMQTHNEVGTLVLKKTLDNQAAVATSLLQALPPLPANPAIGRNINTTA' A
#
# COMPACT_ATOMS: atom_id res chain seq x y z
N MET A 1 4.33 20.38 42.30
CA MET A 1 4.57 19.64 41.04
C MET A 1 3.34 18.78 40.86
N ASP A 2 2.40 19.28 40.06
CA ASP A 2 0.96 19.03 40.17
C ASP A 2 0.59 17.74 39.44
N VAL A 3 -0.08 16.80 40.11
CA VAL A 3 -0.46 15.48 39.56
C VAL A 3 -1.34 15.61 38.30
N SER A 4 -2.04 16.74 38.20
CA SER A 4 -2.81 17.19 37.03
C SER A 4 -1.96 17.39 35.77
N GLN A 5 -0.71 17.85 35.92
CA GLN A 5 0.22 18.04 34.79
C GLN A 5 0.73 16.70 34.25
N ILE A 6 0.92 15.70 35.13
CA ILE A 6 1.32 14.34 34.74
C ILE A 6 0.17 13.65 33.99
N ALA A 7 -1.07 13.79 34.47
CA ALA A 7 -2.24 13.26 33.78
C ALA A 7 -2.42 13.89 32.38
N SER A 8 -2.27 15.21 32.28
CA SER A 8 -2.36 15.94 31.00
C SER A 8 -1.26 15.51 30.01
N LEU A 9 -0.04 15.27 30.50
CA LEU A 9 1.06 14.75 29.70
C LEU A 9 0.80 13.31 29.24
N ALA A 10 0.31 12.45 30.13
CA ALA A 10 -0.03 11.06 29.79
C ALA A 10 -1.10 11.01 28.71
N THR A 11 -2.16 11.83 28.80
CA THR A 11 -3.16 11.99 27.75
C THR A 11 -2.54 12.45 26.44
N SER A 12 -1.69 13.48 26.48
CA SER A 12 -1.02 13.99 25.27
C SER A 12 -0.13 12.93 24.59
N LEU A 13 0.55 12.08 25.38
CA LEU A 13 1.35 10.98 24.86
C LEU A 13 0.48 9.86 24.26
N SER A 14 -0.63 9.52 24.92
CA SER A 14 -1.60 8.56 24.38
C SER A 14 -2.19 9.05 23.06
N ASP A 15 -2.59 10.31 22.98
CA ASP A 15 -3.11 10.92 21.75
C ASP A 15 -2.06 10.88 20.64
N MET A 16 -0.79 11.20 20.95
CA MET A 16 0.30 11.12 19.98
C MET A 16 0.52 9.68 19.47
N GLN A 17 0.44 8.69 20.37
CA GLN A 17 0.58 7.28 20.01
C GLN A 17 -0.55 6.82 19.08
N THR A 18 -1.80 7.17 19.41
CA THR A 18 -2.96 6.87 18.56
C THR A 18 -2.85 7.52 17.19
N HIS A 19 -2.44 8.79 17.10
CA HIS A 19 -2.24 9.45 15.81
C HIS A 19 -1.18 8.76 14.94
N ASN A 20 -0.06 8.33 15.54
CA ASN A 20 0.98 7.60 14.83
C ASN A 20 0.49 6.24 14.31
N GLU A 21 -0.28 5.51 15.12
CA GLU A 21 -0.84 4.22 14.74
C GLU A 21 -1.86 4.37 13.61
N VAL A 22 -2.76 5.34 13.70
CA VAL A 22 -3.71 5.67 12.64
C VAL A 22 -2.99 6.09 11.35
N GLY A 23 -1.98 6.95 11.45
CA GLY A 23 -1.18 7.38 10.29
C GLY A 23 -0.50 6.20 9.59
N THR A 24 0.06 5.28 10.37
CA THR A 24 0.69 4.05 9.85
C THR A 24 -0.33 3.12 9.21
N LEU A 25 -1.51 2.96 9.83
CA LEU A 25 -2.61 2.15 9.31
C LEU A 25 -3.12 2.69 7.97
N VAL A 26 -3.34 4.00 7.88
CA VAL A 26 -3.78 4.68 6.65
C VAL A 26 -2.74 4.56 5.54
N LEU A 27 -1.45 4.73 5.88
CA LEU A 27 -0.36 4.53 4.93
C LEU A 27 -0.35 3.10 4.39
N LYS A 28 -0.42 2.09 5.28
CA LYS A 28 -0.50 0.69 4.89
C LYS A 28 -1.69 0.43 3.97
N LYS A 29 -2.88 0.92 4.35
CA LYS A 29 -4.09 0.75 3.55
C LYS A 29 -3.96 1.39 2.17
N THR A 30 -3.29 2.54 2.08
CA THR A 30 -3.04 3.23 0.81
C THR A 30 -2.09 2.43 -0.08
N LEU A 31 -1.05 1.81 0.48
CA LEU A 31 -0.15 0.90 -0.25
C LEU A 31 -0.89 -0.35 -0.73
N ASP A 32 -1.68 -0.98 0.14
CA ASP A 32 -2.48 -2.16 -0.20
C ASP A 32 -3.48 -1.86 -1.33
N ASN A 33 -4.15 -0.70 -1.27
CA ASN A 33 -5.07 -0.26 -2.31
C ASN A 33 -4.34 -0.01 -3.65
N GLN A 34 -3.16 0.59 -3.64
CA GLN A 34 -2.37 0.79 -4.86
C GLN A 34 -1.96 -0.53 -5.51
N ALA A 35 -1.54 -1.52 -4.71
CA ALA A 35 -1.21 -2.85 -5.20
C ALA A 35 -2.42 -3.55 -5.84
N ALA A 36 -3.60 -3.43 -5.21
CA ALA A 36 -4.85 -3.95 -5.76
C ALA A 36 -5.21 -3.27 -7.10
N VAL A 37 -5.12 -1.94 -7.17
CA VAL A 37 -5.38 -1.19 -8.40
C VAL A 37 -4.40 -1.58 -9.51
N ALA A 38 -3.11 -1.70 -9.22
CA ALA A 38 -2.11 -2.13 -10.19
C ALA A 38 -2.43 -3.52 -10.75
N THR A 39 -2.87 -4.44 -9.90
CA THR A 39 -3.28 -5.80 -10.32
C THR A 39 -4.53 -5.76 -11.20
N SER A 40 -5.53 -4.96 -10.83
CA SER A 40 -6.74 -4.78 -11.64
C SER A 40 -6.44 -4.16 -13.00
N LEU A 41 -5.52 -3.20 -13.09
CA LEU A 41 -5.08 -2.63 -14.37
C LEU A 41 -4.40 -3.66 -15.26
N LEU A 42 -3.54 -4.51 -14.69
CA LEU A 42 -2.91 -5.61 -15.44
C LEU A 42 -3.94 -6.62 -15.95
N GLN A 43 -4.96 -6.95 -15.15
CA GLN A 43 -6.04 -7.84 -15.55
C GLN A 43 -6.98 -7.22 -16.59
N ALA A 44 -7.13 -5.90 -16.59
CA ALA A 44 -7.93 -5.17 -17.57
C ALA A 44 -7.23 -5.06 -18.94
N LEU A 45 -5.94 -5.39 -19.02
CA LEU A 45 -5.22 -5.38 -20.28
C LEU A 45 -5.79 -6.48 -21.19
N PRO A 46 -6.24 -6.14 -22.42
CA PRO A 46 -6.79 -7.13 -23.33
C PRO A 46 -5.72 -8.19 -23.65
N PRO A 47 -6.12 -9.47 -23.80
CA PRO A 47 -5.18 -10.51 -24.20
C PRO A 47 -4.57 -10.12 -25.55
N LEU A 48 -3.24 -10.07 -25.60
CA LEU A 48 -2.52 -9.79 -26.84
C LEU A 48 -2.86 -10.88 -27.85
N PRO A 49 -3.26 -10.53 -29.09
CA PRO A 49 -3.47 -11.53 -30.12
C PRO A 49 -2.18 -12.31 -30.33
N ALA A 50 -2.29 -13.64 -30.38
CA ALA A 50 -1.14 -14.52 -30.60
C ALA A 50 -0.43 -14.10 -31.89
N ASN A 51 0.73 -13.47 -31.76
CA ASN A 51 1.53 -13.05 -32.90
C ASN A 51 2.40 -14.24 -33.35
N PRO A 52 2.22 -14.78 -34.56
CA PRO A 52 2.99 -15.94 -35.04
C PRO A 52 4.48 -15.66 -35.25
N ALA A 53 4.92 -14.40 -35.13
CA ALA A 53 6.32 -14.01 -35.25
C ALA A 53 7.06 -13.89 -33.90
N ILE A 54 6.37 -14.04 -32.76
CA ILE A 54 7.02 -14.08 -31.45
C ILE A 54 7.80 -15.40 -31.38
N GLY A 55 9.11 -15.35 -31.08
CA GLY A 55 9.96 -16.54 -31.05
C GLY A 55 10.79 -16.80 -32.32
N ARG A 56 10.56 -16.07 -33.42
CA ARG A 56 11.28 -16.33 -34.68
C ARG A 56 12.73 -15.81 -34.70
N ASN A 57 13.03 -14.80 -33.89
CA ASN A 57 14.37 -14.21 -33.74
C ASN A 57 14.82 -14.05 -32.27
N ILE A 58 13.99 -14.46 -31.30
CA ILE A 58 14.25 -14.27 -29.86
C ILE A 58 13.84 -15.54 -29.12
N ASN A 59 14.74 -16.11 -28.32
CA ASN A 59 14.45 -17.27 -27.46
C ASN A 59 13.52 -16.86 -26.30
N THR A 60 12.22 -16.87 -26.55
CA THR A 60 11.21 -16.80 -25.49
C THR A 60 10.52 -18.15 -25.41
N THR A 61 10.88 -18.93 -24.39
CA THR A 61 10.20 -20.18 -24.03
C THR A 61 8.73 -19.87 -23.72
N ALA A 62 7.83 -20.70 -24.25
CA ALA A 62 6.39 -20.61 -24.09
C ALA A 62 5.92 -20.76 -22.64
#